data_AF-A0A7S3H8H0-F1
#
_entry.id   AF-A0A7S3H8H0-F1
#
_cell.length_a   1.000
_cell.length_b   1.000
_cell.length_c   1.000
_cell.angle_alpha   90.00
_cell.angle_beta   90.00
_cell.angle_gamma   90.00
#
_symmetry.space_group_name_H-M   'P 1'
#
loop_
_entity.id
_entity.type
_entity.pdbx_description
1 polymer ?
#
loop_
_entity_poly.entity_id
_entity_poly.type
_entity_poly.pdbx_seq_one_letter_code
_entity_poly.pdbx_strand_id
1 'polypeptide(L)'
;LLVNTPIRASIHANICDIDTELRSDVKKLGKALGVAIKQNDSKVFDIVEELRALGREWRLPNGRASALDDMIKRVHSCDVTQLHQVSRSFANFLALANTAENHHRIRRLRSSIASSDSDYGLWPKQDSCGGAIH
;
A
#
# COMPACT_ATOMS: atom_id res chain seq x y z
N LEU A 1 -10.15 -30.89 -24.71
CA LEU A 1 -10.34 -30.15 -23.44
C LEU A 1 -9.02 -29.69 -22.80
N LEU A 2 -7.93 -29.46 -23.55
CA LEU A 2 -6.62 -29.08 -22.99
C LEU A 2 -5.90 -28.04 -23.87
N VAL A 3 -6.38 -26.79 -23.90
CA VAL A 3 -5.65 -25.71 -24.60
C VAL A 3 -5.58 -24.40 -23.79
N ASN A 4 -5.80 -24.41 -22.48
CA ASN A 4 -5.86 -23.14 -21.71
C ASN A 4 -5.00 -23.08 -20.44
N THR A 5 -4.10 -24.05 -20.25
CA THR A 5 -3.26 -24.16 -19.05
C THR A 5 -2.06 -23.19 -18.98
N PRO A 6 -1.30 -22.90 -20.08
CA PRO A 6 -0.10 -22.06 -19.97
C PRO A 6 -0.43 -20.56 -19.82
N ILE A 7 -1.45 -20.06 -20.53
CA ILE A 7 -1.85 -18.64 -20.46
C ILE A 7 -2.31 -18.29 -19.04
N ARG A 8 -3.11 -19.16 -18.41
CA ARG A 8 -3.60 -18.96 -17.05
C ARG A 8 -2.47 -18.96 -16.02
N ALA A 9 -1.46 -19.80 -16.20
CA ALA A 9 -0.27 -19.84 -15.33
C ALA A 9 0.58 -18.57 -15.48
N SER A 10 0.80 -18.08 -16.71
CA SER A 10 1.52 -16.83 -16.97
C SER A 10 0.80 -15.60 -16.43
N ILE A 11 -0.53 -15.54 -16.53
CA ILE A 11 -1.34 -14.46 -15.94
C ILE A 11 -1.23 -14.49 -14.40
N HIS A 12 -1.31 -15.67 -13.79
CA HIS A 12 -1.19 -15.82 -12.34
C HIS A 12 0.21 -15.45 -11.82
N ALA A 13 1.26 -15.87 -12.54
CA ALA A 13 2.64 -15.54 -12.20
C ALA A 13 2.87 -14.02 -12.26
N ASN A 14 2.37 -13.37 -13.31
CA ASN A 14 2.48 -11.92 -13.49
C ASN A 14 1.69 -11.14 -12.42
N ILE A 15 0.48 -11.59 -12.06
CA ILE A 15 -0.27 -11.02 -10.93
C ILE A 15 0.50 -11.19 -9.62
N CYS A 16 1.09 -12.36 -9.38
CA CYS A 16 1.87 -12.64 -8.19
C CYS A 16 3.13 -11.75 -8.10
N ASP A 17 3.88 -11.61 -9.19
CA ASP A 17 5.07 -10.76 -9.26
C ASP A 17 4.70 -9.29 -9.02
N ILE A 18 3.61 -8.79 -9.61
CA ILE A 18 3.12 -7.43 -9.37
C ILE A 18 2.72 -7.22 -7.91
N ASP A 19 2.01 -8.18 -7.31
CA ASP A 19 1.67 -8.14 -5.88
C ASP A 19 2.94 -8.13 -5.02
N THR A 20 4.01 -8.82 -5.43
CA THR A 20 5.28 -8.77 -4.70
C THR A 20 5.96 -7.41 -4.80
N GLU A 21 5.91 -6.74 -5.95
CA GLU A 21 6.51 -5.42 -6.15
C GLU A 21 5.78 -4.34 -5.35
N LEU A 22 4.44 -4.33 -5.41
CA LEU A 22 3.60 -3.45 -4.59
C LEU A 22 3.90 -3.65 -3.09
N ARG A 23 3.94 -4.91 -2.63
CA ARG A 23 4.26 -5.23 -1.23
C ARG A 23 5.65 -4.76 -0.84
N SER A 24 6.63 -4.89 -1.74
CA SER A 24 7.98 -4.37 -1.55
C SER A 24 7.98 -2.85 -1.37
N ASP A 25 7.27 -2.11 -2.22
CA ASP A 25 7.24 -0.64 -2.15
C ASP A 25 6.51 -0.14 -0.90
N VAL A 26 5.36 -0.73 -0.56
CA VAL A 26 4.66 -0.45 0.69
C VAL A 26 5.57 -0.72 1.89
N LYS A 27 6.36 -1.79 1.87
CA LYS A 27 7.32 -2.11 2.95
C LYS A 27 8.45 -1.08 3.04
N LYS A 28 9.00 -0.63 1.90
CA LYS A 28 10.06 0.41 1.87
C LYS A 28 9.54 1.74 2.41
N LEU A 29 8.40 2.21 1.90
CA LEU A 29 7.75 3.46 2.34
C LEU A 29 7.37 3.39 3.82
N GLY A 30 6.80 2.26 4.26
CA GLY A 30 6.48 2.04 5.66
C GLY A 30 7.72 2.07 6.57
N LYS A 31 8.85 1.47 6.14
CA LYS A 31 10.10 1.54 6.90
C LYS A 31 10.63 2.96 7.00
N ALA A 32 10.60 3.74 5.92
CA ALA A 32 11.02 5.14 5.93
C ALA A 32 10.15 5.99 6.86
N LEU A 33 8.83 5.84 6.79
CA LEU A 33 7.91 6.52 7.71
C LEU A 33 8.15 6.12 9.17
N GLY A 34 8.39 4.83 9.44
CA GLY A 34 8.72 4.36 10.78
C GLY A 34 9.98 5.02 11.35
N VAL A 35 11.04 5.16 10.54
CA VAL A 35 12.24 5.90 10.92
C VAL A 35 11.93 7.36 11.23
N ALA A 36 11.13 8.03 10.39
CA ALA A 36 10.75 9.42 10.60
C ALA A 36 9.91 9.62 11.88
N ILE A 37 8.94 8.74 12.15
CA ILE A 37 8.16 8.76 13.39
C ILE A 37 9.10 8.59 14.60
N LYS A 38 10.01 7.62 14.54
CA LYS A 38 10.96 7.35 15.63
C LYS A 38 11.90 8.51 15.92
N GLN A 39 12.36 9.21 14.87
CA GLN A 39 13.21 10.40 15.00
C GLN A 39 12.45 11.57 15.63
N ASN A 40 11.16 11.70 15.35
CA ASN A 40 10.32 12.75 15.93
C ASN A 40 9.91 12.44 17.37
N ASP A 41 9.45 11.22 17.64
CA ASP A 41 9.09 10.73 18.97
C ASP A 41 9.19 9.20 19.04
N SER A 42 10.23 8.70 19.72
CA SER A 42 10.43 7.26 19.87
C SER A 42 9.31 6.59 20.66
N LYS A 43 8.66 7.28 21.61
CA LYS A 43 7.58 6.68 22.38
C LYS A 43 6.39 6.41 21.47
N VAL A 44 6.01 7.38 20.63
CA VAL A 44 4.92 7.20 19.65
C VAL A 44 5.23 6.05 18.70
N PHE A 45 6.47 5.93 18.23
CA PHE A 45 6.90 4.81 17.40
C PHE A 45 6.67 3.46 18.10
N ASP A 46 7.09 3.34 19.36
CA ASP A 46 6.94 2.11 20.14
C ASP A 46 5.46 1.74 20.32
N ILE A 47 4.58 2.72 20.57
CA ILE A 47 3.13 2.50 20.66
C ILE A 47 2.58 1.98 19.33
N VAL A 48 2.95 2.61 18.22
CA VAL A 48 2.49 2.20 16.89
C VAL A 48 2.90 0.76 16.59
N GLU A 49 4.16 0.41 16.85
CA GLU A 49 4.67 -0.94 16.58
C GLU A 49 4.03 -1.98 17.51
N GLU A 50 3.81 -1.66 18.79
CA GLU A 50 3.09 -2.51 19.73
C GLU A 50 1.66 -2.80 19.25
N LEU A 51 0.90 -1.75 18.90
CA LEU A 51 -0.46 -1.89 18.37
C LEU A 51 -0.48 -2.66 17.04
N ARG A 52 0.51 -2.48 16.17
CA ARG A 52 0.64 -3.25 14.92
C ARG A 52 0.91 -4.73 15.21
N ALA A 53 1.74 -5.04 16.19
CA ALA A 53 2.04 -6.40 16.60
C ALA A 53 0.79 -7.11 17.14
N LEU A 54 0.07 -6.47 18.07
CA LEU A 54 -1.19 -6.97 18.63
C LEU A 54 -2.26 -7.17 17.55
N GLY A 55 -2.43 -6.19 16.66
CA GLY A 55 -3.38 -6.30 15.55
C GLY A 55 -3.01 -7.38 14.53
N ARG A 56 -1.71 -7.65 14.32
CA ARG A 56 -1.25 -8.78 13.51
C ARG A 56 -1.57 -10.11 14.19
N GLU A 57 -1.25 -10.22 15.48
CA GLU A 57 -1.49 -11.42 16.27
C GLU A 57 -2.98 -11.77 16.31
N TRP A 58 -3.84 -10.79 16.54
CA TRP A 58 -5.30 -10.97 16.59
C TRP A 58 -5.89 -11.50 15.26
N ARG A 59 -5.31 -11.13 14.11
CA ARG A 59 -5.79 -11.58 12.79
C ARG A 59 -5.29 -12.98 12.39
N LEU A 60 -4.35 -13.56 13.12
CA LEU A 60 -3.86 -14.90 12.79
C LEU A 60 -4.92 -15.96 13.14
N PRO A 61 -5.09 -17.03 12.33
CA PRO A 61 -6.05 -18.10 12.63
C PRO A 61 -5.86 -18.76 14.00
N ASN A 62 -4.60 -18.86 14.45
CA ASN A 62 -4.21 -19.35 15.77
C ASN A 62 -3.67 -18.21 16.65
N GLY A 63 -4.19 -17.00 16.43
CA GLY A 63 -3.83 -15.81 17.19
C GLY A 63 -4.26 -15.90 18.65
N ARG A 64 -3.56 -15.18 19.51
CA ARG A 64 -3.91 -15.10 20.93
C ARG A 64 -5.23 -14.33 21.08
N ALA A 65 -6.22 -14.98 21.70
CA ALA A 65 -7.55 -14.39 21.90
C ALA A 65 -7.51 -13.04 22.67
N SER A 66 -6.58 -12.90 23.63
CA SER A 66 -6.43 -11.67 24.42
C SER A 66 -5.71 -10.52 23.71
N ALA A 67 -5.24 -10.70 22.47
CA ALA A 67 -4.51 -9.64 21.76
C ALA A 67 -5.36 -8.38 21.53
N LEU A 68 -6.68 -8.54 21.32
CA LEU A 68 -7.61 -7.42 21.22
C LEU A 68 -7.76 -6.68 22.55
N ASP A 69 -7.93 -7.41 23.66
CA ASP A 69 -8.06 -6.81 24.99
C ASP A 69 -6.79 -6.04 25.39
N ASP A 70 -5.62 -6.58 25.07
CA ASP A 70 -4.34 -5.91 25.32
C ASP A 70 -4.18 -4.66 24.45
N MET A 71 -4.65 -4.69 23.20
CA MET A 71 -4.68 -3.52 22.33
C MET A 71 -5.58 -2.42 22.92
N ILE A 72 -6.77 -2.78 23.43
CA ILE A 72 -7.70 -1.86 24.09
C ILE A 72 -7.06 -1.25 25.33
N LYS A 73 -6.48 -2.07 26.22
CA LYS A 73 -5.76 -1.59 27.41
C LYS A 73 -4.62 -0.63 27.03
N ARG A 74 -3.89 -0.94 25.97
CA ARG A 74 -2.77 -0.11 25.50
C ARG A 74 -3.23 1.26 25.00
N VAL A 75 -4.38 1.31 24.32
CA VAL A 75 -5.00 2.56 23.89
C VAL A 75 -5.49 3.36 25.10
N HIS A 76 -6.09 2.71 26.10
CA HIS A 76 -6.54 3.38 27.33
C HIS A 76 -5.42 3.93 28.21
N SER A 77 -4.20 3.41 28.11
CA SER A 77 -3.04 3.93 28.86
C SER A 77 -2.35 5.11 28.17
N CYS A 78 -2.73 5.45 26.94
CA CYS A 78 -2.19 6.61 26.23
C CYS A 78 -2.87 7.92 26.69
N ASP A 79 -2.10 8.99 26.77
CA ASP A 79 -2.67 10.34 26.85
C ASP A 79 -3.22 10.82 25.49
N VAL A 80 -3.99 11.92 25.51
CA VAL A 80 -4.64 12.47 24.31
C VAL A 80 -3.63 12.88 23.24
N THR A 81 -2.48 13.42 23.63
CA THR A 81 -1.43 13.83 22.71
C THR A 81 -0.82 12.62 22.01
N GLN A 82 -0.52 11.55 22.74
CA GLN A 82 -0.05 10.28 22.21
C GLN A 82 -1.06 9.67 21.25
N LEU A 83 -2.34 9.59 21.64
CA LEU A 83 -3.41 9.06 20.78
C LEU A 83 -3.51 9.82 19.46
N HIS A 84 -3.41 11.15 19.51
CA HIS A 84 -3.43 11.97 18.32
C HIS A 84 -2.24 11.68 17.38
N GLN A 85 -1.02 11.57 17.93
CA GLN A 85 0.17 11.26 17.13
C GLN A 85 0.16 9.83 16.56
N VAL A 86 -0.30 8.86 17.35
CA VAL A 86 -0.49 7.47 16.92
C VAL A 86 -1.51 7.39 15.79
N SER A 87 -2.66 8.04 15.93
CA SER A 87 -3.71 8.10 14.90
C SER A 87 -3.19 8.70 13.60
N ARG A 88 -2.47 9.84 13.68
CA ARG A 88 -1.82 10.47 12.51
C ARG A 88 -0.80 9.54 11.85
N SER A 89 -0.04 8.80 12.65
CA SER A 89 0.92 7.81 12.12
C SER A 89 0.22 6.72 11.31
N PHE A 90 -0.87 6.13 11.83
CA PHE A 90 -1.67 5.15 11.09
C PHE A 90 -2.30 5.74 9.82
N ALA A 91 -2.81 6.97 9.88
CA ALA A 91 -3.34 7.65 8.70
C ALA A 91 -2.26 7.83 7.61
N ASN A 92 -1.03 8.21 8.00
CA ASN A 92 0.09 8.33 7.07
C ASN A 92 0.49 6.97 6.47
N PHE A 93 0.52 5.90 7.26
CA PHE A 93 0.75 4.55 6.74
C PHE A 93 -0.30 4.15 5.69
N LEU A 94 -1.57 4.44 5.97
CA LEU A 94 -2.66 4.14 5.03
C LEU A 94 -2.55 4.99 3.75
N ALA A 95 -2.24 6.28 3.89
CA ALA A 95 -2.03 7.16 2.74
C ALA A 95 -0.90 6.65 1.84
N LEU A 96 0.24 6.26 2.42
CA LEU A 96 1.36 5.69 1.67
C LEU A 96 0.99 4.38 0.97
N ALA A 97 0.25 3.49 1.64
CA ALA A 97 -0.23 2.26 1.03
C ALA A 97 -1.13 2.54 -0.18
N ASN A 98 -2.09 3.47 -0.01
CA ASN A 98 -3.00 3.88 -1.08
C ASN A 98 -2.26 4.53 -2.26
N THR A 99 -1.27 5.39 -1.99
CA THR A 99 -0.46 6.02 -3.04
C THR A 99 0.36 4.97 -3.80
N ALA A 100 0.98 4.02 -3.10
CA ALA A 100 1.73 2.94 -3.73
C ALA A 100 0.81 2.09 -4.63
N GLU A 101 -0.36 1.68 -4.11
CA GLU A 101 -1.35 0.92 -4.89
C GLU A 101 -1.81 1.68 -6.13
N ASN A 102 -2.12 2.97 -5.99
CA ASN A 102 -2.56 3.80 -7.12
C ASN A 102 -1.44 3.99 -8.16
N HIS A 103 -0.19 4.20 -7.74
CA HIS A 103 0.96 4.28 -8.64
C HIS A 103 1.12 2.99 -9.45
N HIS A 104 1.05 1.84 -8.78
CA HIS A 104 1.09 0.52 -9.41
C HIS A 104 -0.09 0.30 -10.37
N ARG A 105 -1.31 0.70 -9.97
CA ARG A 105 -2.51 0.63 -10.82
C ARG A 105 -2.37 1.46 -12.10
N ILE A 106 -1.87 2.69 -12.00
CA ILE A 106 -1.66 3.57 -13.16
C ILE A 106 -0.59 2.97 -14.09
N ARG A 107 0.51 2.45 -13.52
CA ARG A 107 1.56 1.79 -14.31
C ARG A 107 1.03 0.56 -15.06
N ARG A 108 0.14 -0.22 -14.45
CA ARG A 108 -0.56 -1.33 -15.10
C ARG A 108 -1.44 -0.87 -16.25
N LEU A 109 -2.24 0.18 -16.05
CA LEU A 109 -3.11 0.72 -17.09
C LEU A 109 -2.29 1.18 -18.30
N ARG A 110 -1.19 1.92 -18.08
CA ARG A 110 -0.29 2.36 -19.15
C ARG A 110 0.37 1.20 -19.89
N SER A 111 0.86 0.19 -19.16
CA SER A 111 1.49 -0.99 -19.76
C SER A 111 0.48 -1.80 -20.59
N SER A 112 -0.76 -1.92 -20.10
CA SER A 112 -1.84 -2.59 -20.83
C SER A 112 -2.27 -1.84 -22.08
N ILE A 113 -2.28 -0.51 -22.05
CA ILE A 113 -2.56 0.31 -23.24
C ILE A 113 -1.42 0.18 -24.26
N ALA A 114 -0.16 0.15 -23.80
CA ALA A 114 0.99 0.02 -24.70
C ALA A 114 1.16 -1.40 -25.27
N SER A 115 0.77 -2.45 -24.55
CA SER A 115 0.85 -3.84 -25.02
C SER A 115 -0.36 -4.28 -25.84
N SER A 116 -1.50 -3.64 -25.64
CA SER A 116 -2.65 -3.75 -26.53
C SER A 116 -2.39 -2.84 -27.72
N ASP A 117 -1.58 -3.33 -28.67
CA ASP A 117 -1.43 -2.78 -30.03
C ASP A 117 -2.73 -3.00 -30.84
N SER A 118 -3.85 -2.74 -30.18
CA SER A 118 -5.18 -2.86 -30.73
C SER A 118 -5.56 -1.52 -31.30
N ASP A 119 -5.82 -1.53 -32.60
CA ASP A 119 -6.43 -0.53 -33.48
C ASP A 119 -7.78 0.04 -32.98
N TYR A 120 -8.07 -0.05 -31.68
CA TYR A 120 -9.21 0.60 -31.05
C TYR A 120 -8.83 2.03 -30.61
N GLY A 121 -8.69 2.92 -31.59
CA GLY A 121 -9.26 4.28 -31.54
C GLY A 121 -8.83 5.27 -30.44
N LEU A 122 -7.73 5.07 -29.71
CA LEU A 122 -7.12 6.16 -28.94
C LEU A 122 -5.99 6.78 -29.76
N TRP A 123 -6.38 7.58 -30.76
CA TRP A 123 -5.46 8.46 -31.47
C TRP A 123 -4.62 9.26 -30.46
N PRO A 124 -3.30 9.39 -30.66
CA PRO A 124 -2.50 10.34 -29.90
C PRO A 124 -2.97 11.73 -30.31
N LYS A 125 -3.83 12.36 -29.49
CA LYS A 125 -4.14 13.78 -29.68
C LYS A 125 -2.84 14.53 -29.53
N GLN A 126 -2.32 15.07 -30.64
CA GLN A 126 -1.31 16.12 -30.59
C GLN A 126 -1.88 17.25 -29.74
N ASP A 127 -1.04 17.79 -28.85
CA ASP A 127 -1.42 18.86 -27.94
C ASP A 127 -2.16 19.97 -28.71
N SER A 128 -3.42 20.19 -28.34
CA SER A 128 -4.32 21.16 -28.98
C SER A 128 -3.98 22.62 -28.63
N CYS A 129 -2.77 22.87 -28.12
CA CYS A 129 -2.29 24.20 -27.72
C CYS A 129 -1.02 24.59 -28.50
N GLY A 130 -0.92 24.20 -29.77
CA GLY A 130 0.15 24.62 -30.69
C GLY A 130 -0.26 25.78 -31.59
N GLY A 131 -1.01 26.77 -31.09
CA GLY A 131 -1.55 27.85 -31.93
C GLY A 131 -1.63 29.18 -31.21
N ALA A 132 -0.49 29.83 -30.99
CA ALA A 132 -0.35 31.28 -30.84
C ALA A 132 1.12 31.69 -30.62
N ILE A 133 1.95 31.59 -31.65
CA ILE A 133 3.13 32.46 -31.75
C ILE A 133 3.35 32.81 -33.23
N HIS A 134 2.75 33.92 -33.68
CA HIS A 134 3.29 34.74 -34.74
C HIS A 134 3.02 36.21 -34.40
#